data_AF-Q9AMB7-F1
#
_entry.id   AF-Q9AMB7-F1
#
_cell.length_a   1.000
_cell.length_b   1.000
_cell.length_c   1.000
_cell.angle_alpha   90.00
_cell.angle_beta   90.00
_cell.angle_gamma   90.00
#
_symmetry.space_group_name_H-M   'P 1'
#
loop_
_entity.id
_entity.type
_entity.pdbx_description
1 polymer ?
#
loop_
_entity_poly.entity_id
_entity_poly.type
_entity_poly.pdbx_seq_one_letter_code
_entity_poly.pdbx_strand_id
1 'polypeptide(L)'
;MISSEVVDLSRLQFGITALYHFLFVPLTLGMSWLLVIMEAVYVMTGKQVYKDMTQFWGKLFGINFAMGVTTGITLEFQFGTNWSYYSHYVGDIFGVPLAVEGLMAFFLESTFVGLFFFGWNRLSKVQHLVVTFLVALGSTLSALWI
;
A
#
# COMPACT_ATOMS: atom_id res chain seq x y z
N MET A 1 -33.47 -6.53 17.79
CA MET A 1 -33.33 -5.33 16.93
C MET A 1 -31.99 -4.70 17.32
N ILE A 2 -31.10 -4.41 16.36
CA ILE A 2 -29.82 -3.73 16.66
C ILE A 2 -30.17 -2.32 17.13
N SER A 3 -29.56 -1.84 18.22
CA SER A 3 -29.80 -0.48 18.71
C SER A 3 -29.21 0.56 17.76
N SER A 4 -29.84 1.74 17.67
CA SER A 4 -29.31 2.85 16.87
C SER A 4 -27.90 3.26 17.32
N GLU A 5 -27.64 3.20 18.63
CA GLU A 5 -26.34 3.50 19.22
C GLU A 5 -25.23 2.59 18.65
N VAL A 6 -25.48 1.30 18.50
CA VAL A 6 -24.50 0.36 17.91
C VAL A 6 -24.22 0.75 16.46
N VAL A 7 -25.25 1.12 15.69
CA VAL A 7 -25.07 1.55 14.29
C VAL A 7 -24.22 2.81 14.20
N ASP A 8 -24.48 3.81 15.06
CA ASP A 8 -23.74 5.07 15.06
C ASP A 8 -22.28 4.88 15.48
N LEU A 9 -22.02 4.02 16.48
CA LEU A 9 -20.67 3.67 16.89
C LEU A 9 -19.91 2.89 15.81
N SER A 10 -20.55 1.93 15.13
CA SER A 10 -19.93 1.20 14.02
C SER A 10 -19.57 2.12 12.85
N ARG A 11 -20.43 3.10 12.53
CA ARG A 11 -20.15 4.14 11.52
C ARG A 11 -18.99 5.03 11.93
N LEU A 12 -18.98 5.50 13.18
CA LEU A 12 -17.90 6.34 13.70
C LEU A 12 -16.57 5.59 13.68
N GLN A 13 -16.54 4.35 14.15
CA GLN A 13 -15.34 3.52 14.18
C GLN A 13 -14.79 3.32 12.77
N PHE A 14 -15.64 2.92 11.81
CA PHE A 14 -15.22 2.75 10.42
C PHE A 14 -14.73 4.06 9.79
N GLY A 15 -15.45 5.16 10.03
CA GLY A 15 -15.07 6.49 9.53
C GLY A 15 -13.71 6.95 10.03
N ILE A 16 -13.42 6.79 11.32
CA ILE A 16 -12.12 7.15 11.91
C ILE A 16 -11.02 6.25 11.32
N THR A 17 -11.22 4.94 11.26
CA THR A 17 -10.21 4.01 10.73
C THR A 17 -9.91 4.29 9.26
N ALA A 18 -10.94 4.52 8.43
CA ALA A 18 -10.77 4.88 7.02
C ALA A 18 -10.03 6.21 6.84
N LEU A 19 -10.38 7.24 7.61
CA LEU A 19 -9.69 8.54 7.57
C LEU A 19 -8.21 8.39 7.93
N TYR A 20 -7.89 7.70 9.02
CA TYR A 20 -6.50 7.47 9.42
C TYR A 20 -5.73 6.68 8.38
N HIS A 21 -6.32 5.63 7.81
CA HIS A 21 -5.69 4.85 6.74
C HIS A 21 -5.36 5.74 5.53
N PHE A 22 -6.32 6.55 5.10
CA PHE A 22 -6.17 7.40 3.92
C PHE A 22 -5.23 8.59 4.10
N LEU A 23 -4.71 8.85 5.31
CA LEU A 23 -3.57 9.78 5.49
C LEU A 23 -2.28 9.22 4.90
N PHE A 24 -2.10 7.90 4.94
CA PHE A 24 -0.86 7.23 4.52
C PHE A 24 -0.91 6.75 3.06
N VAL A 25 -2.09 6.36 2.57
CA VAL A 25 -2.30 5.85 1.20
C VAL A 25 -1.79 6.78 0.09
N PRO A 26 -2.19 8.07 0.00
CA PRO A 26 -1.77 8.93 -1.10
C PRO A 26 -0.27 9.22 -1.10
N LEU A 27 0.36 9.25 0.08
CA LEU A 27 1.81 9.39 0.20
C LEU A 27 2.53 8.14 -0.32
N THR A 28 2.05 6.93 0.00
CA THR A 28 2.62 5.69 -0.54
C THR A 28 2.51 5.65 -2.07
N LEU A 29 1.31 5.91 -2.61
CA LEU A 29 1.05 5.91 -4.06
C LEU A 29 1.91 6.95 -4.81
N GLY A 30 1.97 8.18 -4.30
CA GLY A 30 2.73 9.24 -4.94
C GLY A 30 4.24 9.03 -4.83
N MET A 31 4.72 8.68 -3.63
CA MET A 31 6.16 8.51 -3.42
C MET A 31 6.73 7.27 -4.11
N SER A 32 5.98 6.18 -4.25
CA SER A 32 6.48 4.99 -4.95
C SER A 32 6.88 5.33 -6.39
N TRP A 33 6.05 6.09 -7.13
CA TRP A 33 6.39 6.59 -8.46
C TRP A 33 7.50 7.63 -8.46
N LEU A 34 7.58 8.52 -7.47
CA LEU A 34 8.69 9.45 -7.34
C LEU A 34 10.03 8.72 -7.14
N LEU A 35 10.04 7.64 -6.35
CA LEU A 35 11.23 6.79 -6.16
C LEU A 35 11.63 6.10 -7.45
N VAL A 36 10.67 5.59 -8.24
CA VAL A 36 10.93 5.05 -9.58
C VAL A 36 11.61 6.10 -10.47
N ILE A 37 11.11 7.34 -10.49
CA ILE A 37 11.68 8.42 -11.30
C ILE A 37 13.11 8.75 -10.84
N MET A 38 13.33 8.95 -9.54
CA MET A 38 14.66 9.25 -9.00
C MET A 38 15.67 8.14 -9.33
N GLU A 39 15.25 6.88 -9.14
CA GLU A 39 16.12 5.75 -9.41
C GLU A 39 16.37 5.54 -10.90
N ALA A 40 15.36 5.75 -11.76
CA ALA A 40 15.53 5.70 -13.21
C ALA A 40 16.58 6.73 -13.68
N VAL A 41 16.50 7.95 -13.17
CA VAL A 41 17.49 9.00 -13.47
C VAL A 41 18.88 8.61 -12.94
N TYR A 42 18.98 7.99 -11.76
CA TYR A 42 20.25 7.41 -11.28
C TYR A 42 20.79 6.35 -12.24
N VAL A 43 19.97 5.40 -12.68
CA VAL A 43 20.40 4.31 -13.59
C VAL A 43 20.88 4.85 -14.92
N MET A 44 20.18 5.83 -15.50
CA MET A 44 20.48 6.47 -16.78
C MET A 44 21.72 7.36 -16.71
N THR A 45 21.84 8.19 -15.67
CA THR A 45 22.90 9.23 -15.59
C THR A 45 24.14 8.79 -14.82
N GLY A 46 24.02 7.79 -13.94
CA GLY A 46 25.09 7.37 -13.03
C GLY A 46 25.43 8.38 -11.93
N LYS A 47 24.69 9.49 -11.81
CA LYS A 47 24.97 10.52 -10.80
C LYS A 47 24.55 10.07 -9.42
N GLN A 48 25.51 9.97 -8.50
CA GLN A 48 25.31 9.44 -7.14
C GLN A 48 24.21 10.17 -6.34
N VAL A 49 24.04 11.47 -6.55
CA VAL A 49 23.01 12.28 -5.88
C VAL A 49 21.60 11.69 -5.99
N TYR A 50 21.24 11.11 -7.15
CA TYR A 50 19.91 10.53 -7.34
C TYR A 50 19.73 9.22 -6.57
N LYS A 51 20.79 8.43 -6.39
CA LYS A 51 20.77 7.27 -5.50
C LYS A 51 20.58 7.70 -4.05
N ASP A 52 21.30 8.74 -3.62
CA ASP A 52 21.19 9.26 -2.26
C ASP A 52 19.78 9.81 -1.99
N MET A 53 19.19 10.49 -2.99
CA MET A 53 17.78 10.92 -2.95
C MET A 53 16.81 9.74 -2.83
N THR A 54 16.93 8.72 -3.68
CA THR A 54 16.07 7.52 -3.61
C THR A 54 16.17 6.85 -2.24
N GLN A 55 17.37 6.73 -1.67
CA GLN A 55 17.56 6.12 -0.34
C GLN A 55 16.99 6.97 0.79
N PHE A 56 17.16 8.29 0.73
CA PHE A 56 16.62 9.21 1.72
C PHE A 56 15.09 9.20 1.73
N TRP A 57 14.47 9.44 0.56
CA TRP A 57 13.01 9.43 0.44
C TRP A 57 12.44 8.03 0.64
N GLY A 58 13.17 6.99 0.24
CA GLY A 58 12.83 5.60 0.52
C GLY A 58 12.68 5.32 2.01
N LYS A 59 13.50 5.92 2.87
CA LYS A 59 13.37 5.77 4.32
C LYS A 59 12.05 6.36 4.85
N LEU A 60 11.66 7.54 4.39
CA LEU A 60 10.39 8.16 4.77
C LEU A 60 9.20 7.40 4.20
N PHE A 61 9.31 6.89 2.97
CA PHE A 61 8.37 5.96 2.37
C PHE A 61 8.17 4.73 3.24
N GLY A 62 9.23 4.09 3.74
CA GLY A 62 9.13 2.91 4.60
C GLY A 62 8.33 3.15 5.88
N ILE A 63 8.53 4.30 6.52
CA ILE A 63 7.78 4.68 7.75
C ILE A 63 6.29 4.85 7.42
N ASN A 64 5.99 5.61 6.36
CA ASN A 64 4.61 5.82 5.91
C ASN A 64 3.92 4.51 5.50
N PHE A 65 4.65 3.66 4.77
CA PHE A 65 4.19 2.38 4.29
C PHE A 65 3.81 1.44 5.44
N ALA A 66 4.65 1.35 6.48
CA ALA A 66 4.35 0.52 7.65
C ALA A 66 3.04 0.94 8.35
N MET A 67 2.78 2.25 8.45
CA MET A 67 1.52 2.77 9.00
C MET A 67 0.33 2.49 8.08
N GLY A 68 0.51 2.62 6.76
CA GLY A 68 -0.48 2.26 5.75
C GLY A 68 -0.91 0.80 5.84
N VAL A 69 0.05 -0.13 5.88
CA VAL A 69 -0.23 -1.58 6.01
C VAL A 69 -0.98 -1.87 7.31
N THR A 70 -0.52 -1.33 8.44
CA THR A 70 -1.14 -1.58 9.76
C THR A 70 -2.60 -1.11 9.80
N THR A 71 -2.86 0.08 9.27
CA THR A 71 -4.21 0.64 9.21
C THR A 71 -5.10 -0.06 8.18
N GLY A 72 -4.54 -0.53 7.07
CA GLY A 72 -5.26 -1.27 6.03
C GLY A 72 -5.76 -2.64 6.53
N ILE A 73 -4.91 -3.39 7.23
CA ILE A 73 -5.31 -4.68 7.86
C ILE A 73 -6.50 -4.47 8.80
N THR A 74 -6.48 -3.38 9.59
CA THR A 74 -7.57 -3.06 10.50
C THR A 74 -8.87 -2.79 9.75
N LEU A 75 -8.80 -2.10 8.61
CA LEU A 75 -9.95 -1.78 7.77
C LEU A 75 -10.53 -3.03 7.08
N GLU A 76 -9.67 -3.91 6.57
CA GLU A 76 -10.07 -5.18 5.94
C GLU A 76 -10.90 -6.05 6.91
N PHE A 77 -10.42 -6.23 8.14
CA PHE A 77 -11.15 -7.01 9.15
C PHE A 77 -12.39 -6.31 9.73
N GLN A 78 -12.54 -4.99 9.56
CA GLN A 78 -13.75 -4.28 9.99
C GLN A 78 -14.99 -4.69 9.20
N PHE A 79 -14.85 -5.06 7.93
CA PHE A 79 -15.97 -5.59 7.13
C PHE A 79 -16.56 -6.86 7.77
N GLY A 80 -15.73 -7.73 8.35
CA GLY A 80 -16.18 -8.96 9.01
C GLY A 80 -16.73 -8.74 10.43
N THR A 81 -16.05 -7.92 11.23
CA THR A 81 -16.34 -7.76 12.67
C THR A 81 -17.61 -6.93 12.94
N ASN A 82 -17.73 -5.77 12.31
CA ASN A 82 -18.80 -4.80 12.59
C ASN A 82 -19.88 -4.73 11.50
N TRP A 83 -19.61 -5.31 10.32
CA TRP A 83 -20.48 -5.23 9.14
C TRP A 83 -20.86 -6.63 8.62
N SER A 84 -21.12 -7.58 9.53
CA SER A 84 -21.36 -8.99 9.19
C SER A 84 -22.54 -9.22 8.23
N TYR A 85 -23.67 -8.51 8.41
CA TYR A 85 -24.80 -8.63 7.49
C TYR A 85 -24.50 -8.05 6.10
N TYR A 86 -23.76 -6.93 6.03
CA TYR A 86 -23.28 -6.38 4.75
C TYR A 86 -22.38 -7.39 4.04
N SER A 87 -21.42 -7.97 4.76
CA SER A 87 -20.51 -8.98 4.24
C SER A 87 -21.23 -10.24 3.74
N HIS A 88 -22.28 -10.69 4.44
CA HIS A 88 -23.13 -11.78 3.95
C HIS A 88 -23.97 -11.36 2.73
N TYR A 89 -24.46 -10.12 2.70
CA TYR A 89 -25.42 -9.67 1.68
C TYR A 89 -24.78 -9.39 0.31
N VAL A 90 -23.57 -8.81 0.29
CA VAL A 90 -22.86 -8.45 -0.96
C VAL A 90 -21.50 -9.13 -1.13
N GLY A 91 -21.11 -10.03 -0.22
CA GLY A 91 -19.78 -10.64 -0.18
C GLY A 91 -19.36 -11.33 -1.47
N ASP A 92 -20.30 -11.98 -2.18
CA ASP A 92 -20.03 -12.67 -3.44
C ASP A 92 -19.57 -11.72 -4.57
N ILE A 93 -19.91 -10.43 -4.47
CA ILE A 93 -19.52 -9.41 -5.46
C ILE A 93 -18.40 -8.54 -4.88
N PHE A 94 -18.60 -8.00 -3.68
CA PHE A 94 -17.65 -7.07 -3.05
C PHE A 94 -16.37 -7.76 -2.59
N GLY A 95 -16.44 -9.00 -2.11
CA GLY A 95 -15.27 -9.72 -1.60
C GLY A 95 -14.29 -10.16 -2.69
N VAL A 96 -14.74 -10.28 -3.94
CA VAL A 96 -13.90 -10.75 -5.05
C VAL A 96 -12.78 -9.74 -5.38
N PRO A 97 -13.07 -8.43 -5.61
CA PRO A 97 -12.01 -7.42 -5.77
C PRO A 97 -11.01 -7.38 -4.62
N LEU A 98 -11.47 -7.45 -3.36
CA LEU A 98 -10.58 -7.45 -2.18
C LEU A 98 -9.66 -8.67 -2.17
N ALA A 99 -10.16 -9.85 -2.52
CA ALA A 99 -9.32 -11.05 -2.63
C ALA A 99 -8.30 -10.95 -3.78
N VAL A 100 -8.71 -10.38 -4.92
CA VAL A 100 -7.83 -10.17 -6.08
C VAL A 100 -6.76 -9.13 -5.77
N GLU A 101 -7.10 -8.05 -5.07
CA GLU A 101 -6.15 -7.06 -4.55
C GLU A 101 -5.05 -7.75 -3.74
N GLY A 102 -5.44 -8.58 -2.77
CA GLY A 102 -4.50 -9.32 -1.93
C GLY A 102 -3.53 -10.16 -2.76
N LEU A 103 -4.06 -10.98 -3.68
CA LEU A 103 -3.27 -11.91 -4.50
C LEU A 103 -2.38 -11.23 -5.54
N MET A 104 -2.86 -10.15 -6.18
CA MET A 104 -2.20 -9.52 -7.32
C MET A 104 -1.33 -8.33 -6.91
N ALA A 105 -1.83 -7.48 -6.01
CA ALA A 105 -1.19 -6.21 -5.68
C ALA A 105 -0.38 -6.31 -4.38
N PHE A 106 -0.99 -6.72 -3.27
CA PHE A 106 -0.33 -6.71 -1.96
C PHE A 106 0.86 -7.66 -1.89
N PHE A 107 0.75 -8.87 -2.45
CA PHE A 107 1.90 -9.78 -2.51
C PHE A 107 3.05 -9.19 -3.33
N LEU A 108 2.75 -8.53 -4.45
CA LEU A 108 3.76 -7.90 -5.30
C LEU A 108 4.48 -6.79 -4.53
N GLU A 109 3.71 -5.82 -4.02
CA GLU A 109 4.24 -4.67 -3.31
C GLU A 109 5.02 -5.08 -2.04
N SER A 110 4.41 -5.91 -1.19
CA SER A 110 5.00 -6.30 0.11
C SER A 110 6.24 -7.19 -0.04
N THR A 111 6.34 -7.96 -1.12
CA THR A 111 7.55 -8.75 -1.40
C THR A 111 8.67 -7.86 -1.92
N PHE A 112 8.37 -7.02 -2.92
CA PHE A 112 9.38 -6.20 -3.58
C PHE A 112 9.83 -5.01 -2.74
N VAL A 113 9.01 -4.51 -1.81
CA VAL A 113 9.43 -3.43 -0.90
C VAL A 113 10.57 -3.87 0.03
N GLY A 114 10.58 -5.14 0.46
CA GLY A 114 11.71 -5.71 1.19
C GLY A 114 12.99 -5.71 0.34
N LEU A 115 12.88 -6.11 -0.92
CA LEU A 115 14.01 -6.07 -1.85
C LEU A 115 14.45 -4.64 -2.18
N PHE A 116 13.54 -3.67 -2.23
CA PHE A 116 13.88 -2.25 -2.42
C PHE A 116 14.77 -1.71 -1.29
N PHE A 117 14.51 -2.11 -0.04
CA PHE A 117 15.33 -1.64 1.09
C PHE A 117 16.67 -2.38 1.21
N PHE A 118 16.69 -3.69 0.99
CA PHE A 118 17.86 -4.52 1.27
C PHE A 118 18.65 -4.95 0.02
N GLY A 119 18.16 -4.65 -1.18
CA GLY A 119 18.72 -5.09 -2.45
C GLY A 119 19.87 -4.25 -3.00
N TRP A 120 20.14 -3.06 -2.45
CA TRP A 120 21.12 -2.10 -2.99
C TRP A 120 22.52 -2.65 -3.27
N ASN A 121 22.99 -3.63 -2.48
CA ASN A 121 24.31 -4.25 -2.62
C ASN A 121 24.25 -5.68 -3.19
N ARG A 122 23.04 -6.19 -3.49
CA ARG A 122 22.82 -7.57 -3.98
C ARG A 122 22.26 -7.62 -5.40
N LEU A 123 21.70 -6.53 -5.89
CA LEU A 123 21.12 -6.39 -7.22
C LEU A 123 21.97 -5.44 -8.07
N SER A 124 21.99 -5.66 -9.38
CA SER A 124 22.48 -4.64 -10.31
C SER A 124 21.54 -3.43 -10.31
N LYS A 125 22.04 -2.26 -10.75
CA LYS A 125 21.25 -1.02 -10.79
C LYS A 125 19.94 -1.14 -11.60
N VAL A 126 19.94 -1.95 -12.67
CA VAL A 126 18.74 -2.18 -13.50
C VAL A 126 17.77 -3.12 -12.80
N GLN A 127 18.26 -4.19 -12.18
CA GLN A 127 17.41 -5.10 -11.40
C GLN A 127 16.75 -4.38 -10.21
N HIS A 128 17.50 -3.50 -9.53
CA HIS A 128 16.94 -2.71 -8.43
C HIS A 128 15.86 -1.74 -8.93
N LEU A 129 16.05 -1.08 -10.07
CA LEU A 129 15.02 -0.23 -10.68
C LEU A 129 13.75 -1.02 -11.04
N VAL A 130 13.89 -2.24 -11.56
CA VAL A 130 12.73 -3.12 -11.83
C VAL A 130 11.99 -3.45 -10.52
N VAL A 131 12.71 -3.73 -9.43
CA VAL A 131 12.12 -3.93 -8.10
C VAL A 131 11.32 -2.69 -7.68
N THR A 132 11.91 -1.50 -7.76
CA THR A 132 11.25 -0.23 -7.40
C THR A 132 10.00 0.02 -8.26
N PHE A 133 10.06 -0.30 -9.55
CA PHE A 133 8.90 -0.22 -10.44
C PHE A 133 7.79 -1.20 -10.04
N LEU A 134 8.13 -2.44 -9.69
CA LEU A 134 7.15 -3.43 -9.25
C LEU A 134 6.49 -3.06 -7.93
N VAL A 135 7.19 -2.35 -7.03
CA VAL A 135 6.58 -1.74 -5.84
C VAL A 135 5.52 -0.72 -6.25
N ALA A 136 5.85 0.24 -7.10
CA ALA A 136 4.92 1.28 -7.53
C ALA A 136 3.73 0.73 -8.34
N LEU A 137 3.98 -0.27 -9.19
CA LEU A 137 2.94 -0.99 -9.91
C LEU A 137 2.00 -1.72 -8.95
N GLY A 138 2.55 -2.41 -7.95
CA GLY A 138 1.79 -3.05 -6.89
C GLY A 138 0.87 -2.08 -6.16
N SER A 139 1.40 -0.93 -5.71
CA SER A 139 0.59 0.12 -5.06
C SER A 139 -0.56 0.60 -5.97
N THR A 140 -0.27 0.79 -7.26
CA THR A 140 -1.25 1.28 -8.25
C THR A 140 -2.32 0.24 -8.56
N LEU A 141 -1.94 -1.04 -8.64
CA LEU A 141 -2.89 -2.14 -8.80
C LEU A 141 -3.78 -2.31 -7.58
N SER A 142 -3.27 -2.07 -6.36
CA SER A 142 -4.10 -2.07 -5.15
C SER A 142 -5.19 -1.01 -5.28
N ALA A 143 -4.83 0.23 -5.61
CA ALA A 143 -5.78 1.32 -5.85
C ALA A 143 -6.74 1.12 -7.04
N LEU A 144 -6.49 0.15 -7.92
CA LEU A 144 -7.42 -0.23 -8.99
C LEU A 144 -8.53 -1.16 -8.46
N TRP A 145 -8.16 -2.07 -7.56
CA TRP A 145 -9.05 -3.11 -7.05
C TRP A 145 -9.86 -2.69 -5.82
N ILE A 146 -9.50 -1.57 -5.18
CA ILE A 146 -10.20 -0.96 -4.04
C ILE A 146 -10.67 0.46 -4.35
#